data_AF-W2N6P8-F1
#
_entry.id   AF-W2N6P8-F1
#
_cell.length_a   1.000
_cell.length_b   1.000
_cell.length_c   1.000
_cell.angle_alpha   90.00
_cell.angle_beta   90.00
_cell.angle_gamma   90.00
#
_symmetry.space_group_name_H-M   'P 1'
#
loop_
_entity.id
_entity.type
_entity.pdbx_description
1 polymer ?
#
loop_
_entity_poly.entity_id
_entity_poly.type
_entity_poly.pdbx_seq_one_letter_code
_entity_poly.pdbx_strand_id
1 'polypeptide(L)'
;EAFKRAAGCGQIETAEQLYFEVDQILSSTFEEAAIVAGGGGHLSVLKLLDGKNPISDELAVKVFLSAAKDKGLRCSDIDDQVGVLEFLHAKGCIASDVIVKVFPEAAGSSSVDVMEFLYTTASIPSYVVDEAFENASYDNCVEVVEFLYKTGGVFAKTIEETFMVSARDEDMYFVECLYNCGCVSRELLEKASQSAETTSLFHLFLSRTRDNEALKKAFA
;
A
#
# COMPACT_ATOMS: atom_id res chain seq x y z
N GLU A 1 -3.39 24.46 -13.19
CA GLU A 1 -3.34 23.17 -13.91
C GLU A 1 -1.96 22.75 -14.36
N ALA A 2 -1.24 23.53 -15.19
CA ALA A 2 0.09 23.14 -15.68
C ALA A 2 1.11 22.92 -14.54
N PHE A 3 1.17 23.84 -13.56
CA PHE A 3 2.06 23.72 -12.41
C PHE A 3 1.79 22.46 -11.57
N LYS A 4 0.53 22.23 -11.19
CA LYS A 4 0.10 21.01 -10.48
C LYS A 4 0.51 19.74 -11.24
N ARG A 5 0.32 19.72 -12.56
CA ARG A 5 0.69 18.56 -13.39
C ARG A 5 2.21 18.37 -13.43
N ALA A 6 2.99 19.43 -13.63
CA ALA A 6 4.44 19.35 -13.58
C ALA A 6 4.94 18.80 -12.24
N ALA A 7 4.38 19.31 -11.12
CA ALA A 7 4.72 18.85 -9.77
C ALA A 7 4.34 17.37 -9.55
N GLY A 8 3.12 16.99 -9.90
CA GLY A 8 2.63 15.62 -9.74
C GLY A 8 3.25 14.61 -10.72
N CYS A 9 3.92 15.06 -11.78
CA CYS A 9 4.67 14.22 -12.71
C CYS A 9 6.20 14.30 -12.47
N GLY A 10 6.66 14.92 -11.38
CA GLY A 10 8.09 14.98 -11.02
C GLY A 10 8.94 15.89 -11.90
N GLN A 11 8.34 16.75 -12.73
CA GLN A 11 9.05 17.62 -13.66
C GLN A 11 9.61 18.85 -12.92
N ILE A 12 10.69 18.66 -12.16
CA ILE A 12 11.23 19.68 -11.25
C ILE A 12 11.57 21.00 -11.96
N GLU A 13 12.24 20.96 -13.11
CA GLU A 13 12.63 22.16 -13.87
C GLU A 13 11.40 22.92 -14.37
N THR A 14 10.41 22.19 -14.90
CA THR A 14 9.14 22.78 -15.37
C THR A 14 8.32 23.33 -14.21
N ALA A 15 8.26 22.62 -13.08
CA ALA A 15 7.58 23.08 -11.88
C ALA A 15 8.24 24.36 -11.33
N GLU A 16 9.57 24.43 -11.32
CA GLU A 16 10.31 25.62 -10.89
C GLU A 16 10.03 26.81 -11.82
N GLN A 17 10.14 26.61 -13.14
CA GLN A 17 9.87 27.67 -14.11
C GLN A 17 8.44 28.21 -13.98
N LEU A 18 7.45 27.30 -13.93
CA LEU A 18 6.04 27.68 -13.77
C LEU A 18 5.76 28.36 -12.42
N TYR A 19 6.55 28.07 -11.38
CA TYR A 19 6.45 28.78 -10.10
C TYR A 19 6.87 30.24 -10.22
N PHE A 20 7.92 30.53 -11.01
CA PHE A 20 8.41 31.88 -11.22
C PHE A 20 7.60 32.71 -12.22
N GLU A 21 7.03 32.07 -13.25
CA GLU A 21 6.24 32.77 -14.28
C GLU A 21 4.86 33.22 -13.79
N VAL A 22 4.36 32.61 -12.70
CA VAL A 22 3.06 32.94 -12.13
C VAL A 22 3.26 33.91 -10.96
N ASP A 23 3.05 35.20 -11.21
CA ASP A 23 3.23 36.30 -10.23
C ASP A 23 2.59 36.03 -8.85
N GLN A 24 1.48 35.28 -8.81
CA GLN A 24 0.85 34.79 -7.58
C GLN A 24 0.22 33.41 -7.78
N ILE A 25 0.91 32.35 -7.37
CA ILE A 25 0.27 31.04 -7.23
C ILE A 25 -0.72 31.12 -6.08
N LEU A 26 -1.98 30.76 -6.36
CA LEU A 26 -3.03 30.64 -5.34
C LEU A 26 -2.61 29.57 -4.31
N SER A 27 -2.85 29.83 -3.02
CA SER A 27 -2.56 28.88 -1.93
C SER A 27 -3.11 27.48 -2.23
N SER A 28 -4.36 27.42 -2.73
CA SER A 28 -4.99 26.15 -3.10
C SER A 28 -4.24 25.40 -4.21
N THR A 29 -3.72 26.12 -5.20
CA THR A 29 -2.94 25.52 -6.30
C THR A 29 -1.57 25.02 -5.80
N PHE A 30 -0.96 25.73 -4.86
CA PHE A 30 0.27 25.29 -4.20
C PHE A 30 0.03 24.02 -3.35
N GLU A 31 -1.00 24.02 -2.52
CA GLU A 31 -1.38 22.87 -1.68
C GLU A 31 -1.67 21.64 -2.53
N GLU A 32 -2.48 21.78 -3.59
CA GLU A 32 -2.76 20.69 -4.52
C GLU A 32 -1.48 20.16 -5.18
N ALA A 33 -0.60 21.05 -5.64
CA ALA A 33 0.67 20.66 -6.25
C ALA A 33 1.55 19.85 -5.30
N ALA A 34 1.64 20.25 -4.02
CA ALA A 34 2.37 19.51 -3.00
C ALA A 34 1.73 18.14 -2.73
N ILE A 35 0.39 18.08 -2.64
CA ILE A 35 -0.35 16.82 -2.39
C ILE A 35 -0.12 15.82 -3.53
N VAL A 36 -0.18 16.25 -4.79
CA VAL A 36 0.05 15.35 -5.93
C VAL A 36 1.51 14.98 -6.10
N ALA A 37 2.45 15.89 -5.80
CA ALA A 37 3.88 15.59 -5.82
C ALA A 37 4.25 14.54 -4.77
N GLY A 38 3.74 14.70 -3.53
CA GLY A 38 3.95 13.72 -2.48
C GLY A 38 3.28 12.38 -2.76
N GLY A 39 2.05 12.39 -3.26
CA GLY A 39 1.36 11.18 -3.70
C GLY A 39 2.11 10.43 -4.81
N GLY A 40 2.87 11.15 -5.66
CA GLY A 40 3.68 10.56 -6.73
C GLY A 40 5.10 10.19 -6.28
N GLY A 41 5.43 10.37 -5.00
CA GLY A 41 6.76 10.12 -4.45
C GLY A 41 7.83 11.09 -4.96
N HIS A 42 7.48 12.26 -5.49
CA HIS A 42 8.43 13.22 -6.06
C HIS A 42 9.10 14.09 -4.99
N LEU A 43 10.00 13.48 -4.21
CA LEU A 43 10.72 14.12 -3.10
C LEU A 43 11.46 15.39 -3.54
N SER A 44 12.11 15.35 -4.71
CA SER A 44 12.87 16.48 -5.24
C SER A 44 11.97 17.71 -5.48
N VAL A 45 10.75 17.49 -5.98
CA VAL A 45 9.74 18.55 -6.15
C VAL A 45 9.26 19.05 -4.79
N LEU A 46 8.97 18.17 -3.83
CA LEU A 46 8.54 18.61 -2.50
C LEU A 46 9.59 19.47 -1.78
N LYS A 47 10.87 19.12 -1.87
CA LYS A 47 11.97 19.93 -1.33
C LYS A 47 12.06 21.30 -2.00
N LEU A 48 11.85 21.36 -3.32
CA LEU A 48 11.76 22.64 -4.03
C LEU A 48 10.60 23.48 -3.50
N LEU A 49 9.40 22.89 -3.38
CA LEU A 49 8.21 23.59 -2.91
C LEU A 49 8.39 24.12 -1.47
N ASP A 50 8.88 23.29 -0.56
CA ASP A 50 9.16 23.66 0.84
C ASP A 50 10.20 24.78 0.95
N GLY A 51 11.20 24.79 0.05
CA GLY A 51 12.21 25.85 -0.03
C GLY A 51 11.67 27.18 -0.54
N LYS A 52 10.62 27.20 -1.37
CA LYS A 52 10.00 28.43 -1.91
C LYS A 52 8.91 28.96 -0.98
N ASN A 53 8.08 28.06 -0.46
CA ASN A 53 7.01 28.36 0.47
C ASN A 53 6.91 27.18 1.47
N PRO A 54 7.33 27.36 2.73
CA PRO A 54 7.36 26.29 3.71
C PRO A 54 6.02 25.56 3.80
N ILE A 55 6.08 24.23 3.72
CA ILE A 55 4.91 23.39 3.88
C ILE A 55 4.46 23.50 5.34
N SER A 56 3.24 23.99 5.55
CA SER A 56 2.63 24.06 6.88
C SER A 56 2.37 22.67 7.45
N ASP A 57 2.28 22.55 8.77
CA ASP A 57 2.02 21.28 9.46
C ASP A 57 0.74 20.61 8.94
N GLU A 58 -0.33 21.39 8.71
CA GLU A 58 -1.59 20.88 8.17
C GLU A 58 -1.41 20.31 6.75
N LEU A 59 -0.66 21.03 5.89
CA LEU A 59 -0.38 20.55 4.54
C LEU A 59 0.52 19.32 4.57
N ALA A 60 1.53 19.28 5.45
CA ALA A 60 2.42 18.13 5.59
C ALA A 60 1.65 16.85 5.92
N VAL A 61 0.64 16.91 6.79
CA VAL A 61 -0.26 15.78 7.06
C VAL A 61 -1.01 15.35 5.80
N LYS A 62 -1.57 16.29 5.02
CA LYS A 62 -2.28 15.96 3.77
C LYS A 62 -1.35 15.32 2.73
N VAL A 63 -0.13 15.84 2.57
CA VAL A 63 0.88 15.30 1.67
C VAL A 63 1.32 13.90 2.12
N PHE A 64 1.51 13.70 3.43
CA PHE A 64 1.88 12.41 4.01
C PHE A 64 0.80 11.35 3.74
N LEU A 65 -0.47 11.68 3.98
CA LEU A 65 -1.60 10.79 3.68
C LEU A 65 -1.72 10.47 2.19
N SER A 66 -1.38 11.42 1.32
CA SER A 66 -1.37 11.22 -0.13
C SER A 66 -0.25 10.26 -0.54
N ALA A 67 0.96 10.49 -0.03
CA ALA A 67 2.14 9.65 -0.25
C ALA A 67 1.92 8.23 0.26
N ALA A 68 1.42 8.06 1.49
CA ALA A 68 1.20 6.75 2.10
C ALA A 68 0.11 5.92 1.41
N LYS A 69 -0.75 6.53 0.60
CA LYS A 69 -1.82 5.84 -0.17
C LYS A 69 -1.52 5.79 -1.66
N ASP A 70 -0.32 6.20 -2.04
CA ASP A 70 0.14 6.25 -3.42
C ASP A 70 -0.83 7.02 -4.36
N LYS A 71 -1.45 8.12 -3.88
CA LYS A 71 -2.51 8.88 -4.59
C LYS A 71 -1.99 9.96 -5.55
N GLY A 72 -0.76 9.80 -6.04
CA GLY A 72 -0.11 10.71 -6.98
C GLY A 72 -0.60 10.63 -8.42
N LEU A 73 -0.05 11.48 -9.27
CA LEU A 73 -0.20 11.31 -10.72
C LEU A 73 0.86 10.30 -11.21
N ARG A 74 0.41 9.25 -11.90
CA ARG A 74 1.28 8.23 -12.53
C ARG A 74 1.80 8.68 -13.90
N CYS A 75 2.45 9.83 -13.98
CA CYS A 75 2.95 10.33 -15.27
C CYS A 75 4.33 9.80 -15.65
N SER A 76 5.09 9.36 -14.65
CA SER A 76 6.51 8.98 -14.71
C SER A 76 6.78 7.94 -13.63
N ASP A 77 7.97 7.35 -13.65
CA ASP A 77 8.43 6.47 -12.58
C ASP A 77 8.42 7.23 -11.24
N ILE A 78 7.98 6.54 -10.18
CA ILE A 78 8.03 7.03 -8.80
C ILE A 78 9.50 7.36 -8.48
N ASP A 79 9.76 8.55 -7.94
CA ASP A 79 11.12 8.98 -7.57
C ASP A 79 11.54 8.31 -6.26
N ASP A 80 10.88 8.65 -5.14
CA ASP A 80 11.22 8.16 -3.81
C ASP A 80 10.04 8.33 -2.82
N GLN A 81 9.07 7.40 -2.87
CA GLN A 81 7.88 7.45 -2.01
C GLN A 81 8.23 7.38 -0.51
N VAL A 82 9.18 6.53 -0.13
CA VAL A 82 9.62 6.40 1.27
C VAL A 82 10.35 7.66 1.71
N GLY A 83 11.22 8.23 0.89
CA GLY A 83 11.92 9.48 1.20
C GLY A 83 10.97 10.68 1.35
N VAL A 84 9.81 10.69 0.66
CA VAL A 84 8.74 11.65 0.93
C VAL A 84 8.18 11.48 2.34
N LEU A 85 7.88 10.26 2.76
CA LEU A 85 7.35 9.97 4.10
C LEU A 85 8.37 10.32 5.19
N GLU A 86 9.64 9.96 5.00
CA GLU A 86 10.75 10.31 5.88
C GLU A 86 10.92 11.83 6.01
N PHE A 87 10.92 12.54 4.89
CA PHE A 87 11.03 14.00 4.86
C PHE A 87 9.92 14.68 5.66
N LEU A 88 8.67 14.26 5.46
CA LEU A 88 7.51 14.83 6.14
C LEU A 88 7.48 14.45 7.64
N HIS A 89 7.80 13.20 7.97
CA HIS A 89 7.89 12.75 9.36
C HIS A 89 9.00 13.49 10.13
N ALA A 90 10.15 13.75 9.49
CA ALA A 90 11.25 14.50 10.07
C ALA A 90 10.91 15.95 10.44
N LYS A 91 9.83 16.53 9.88
CA LYS A 91 9.33 17.86 10.29
C LYS A 91 8.65 17.83 11.67
N GLY A 92 8.34 16.65 12.21
CA GLY A 92 7.79 16.48 13.57
C GLY A 92 6.30 16.78 13.70
N CYS A 93 5.59 17.02 12.60
CA CYS A 93 4.16 17.33 12.57
C CYS A 93 3.26 16.11 12.28
N ILE A 94 3.84 14.93 12.04
CA ILE A 94 3.10 13.69 11.78
C ILE A 94 2.96 12.92 13.08
N ALA A 95 1.76 12.96 13.66
CA ALA A 95 1.46 12.25 14.90
C ALA A 95 1.23 10.75 14.64
N SER A 96 1.50 9.91 15.64
CA SER A 96 1.39 8.44 15.50
C SER A 96 -0.03 7.98 15.15
N ASP A 97 -1.06 8.70 15.60
CA ASP A 97 -2.46 8.41 15.27
C ASP A 97 -2.76 8.61 13.77
N VAL A 98 -2.08 9.55 13.11
CA VAL A 98 -2.16 9.74 11.66
C VAL A 98 -1.65 8.50 10.92
N ILE A 99 -0.50 7.95 11.33
CA ILE A 99 0.06 6.76 10.67
C ILE A 99 -0.75 5.50 11.02
N VAL A 100 -1.22 5.33 12.26
CA VAL A 100 -2.12 4.23 12.62
C VAL A 100 -3.40 4.27 11.76
N LYS A 101 -3.96 5.47 11.54
CA LYS A 101 -5.17 5.63 10.71
C LYS A 101 -4.93 5.36 9.23
N VAL A 102 -3.76 5.72 8.70
CA VAL A 102 -3.46 5.53 7.27
C VAL A 102 -3.04 4.11 6.92
N PHE A 103 -2.51 3.37 7.90
CA PHE A 103 -1.89 2.06 7.71
C PHE A 103 -2.78 1.06 6.94
N PRO A 104 -4.08 0.90 7.23
CA PRO A 104 -4.90 -0.05 6.46
C PRO A 104 -5.13 0.36 5.01
N GLU A 105 -5.33 1.65 4.73
CA GLU A 105 -5.51 2.14 3.35
C GLU A 105 -4.21 2.07 2.55
N ALA A 106 -3.07 2.27 3.21
CA ALA A 106 -1.75 2.12 2.59
C ALA A 106 -1.50 0.68 2.13
N ALA A 107 -1.95 -0.29 2.92
CA ALA A 107 -1.74 -1.72 2.65
C ALA A 107 -2.36 -2.21 1.33
N GLY A 108 -3.48 -1.61 0.92
CA GLY A 108 -4.16 -1.92 -0.34
C GLY A 108 -3.67 -1.12 -1.56
N SER A 109 -2.72 -0.19 -1.39
CA SER A 109 -2.38 0.76 -2.46
C SER A 109 -0.89 1.07 -2.62
N SER A 110 -0.04 0.72 -1.65
CA SER A 110 1.37 1.11 -1.62
C SER A 110 2.32 -0.10 -1.61
N SER A 111 3.62 0.18 -1.72
CA SER A 111 4.67 -0.82 -1.70
C SER A 111 4.95 -1.35 -0.28
N VAL A 112 5.65 -2.49 -0.21
CA VAL A 112 6.15 -3.06 1.05
C VAL A 112 7.05 -2.09 1.80
N ASP A 113 7.90 -1.33 1.10
CA ASP A 113 8.83 -0.38 1.75
C ASP A 113 8.08 0.73 2.50
N VAL A 114 6.95 1.20 1.96
CA VAL A 114 6.05 2.13 2.67
C VAL A 114 5.45 1.47 3.90
N MET A 115 5.00 0.23 3.77
CA MET A 115 4.43 -0.50 4.90
C MET A 115 5.44 -0.74 6.01
N GLU A 116 6.70 -1.05 5.68
CA GLU A 116 7.80 -1.18 6.64
C GLU A 116 8.08 0.14 7.35
N PHE A 117 8.17 1.25 6.60
CA PHE A 117 8.33 2.58 7.19
C PHE A 117 7.20 2.90 8.18
N LEU A 118 5.93 2.72 7.78
CA LEU A 118 4.79 3.03 8.65
C LEU A 118 4.76 2.13 9.90
N TYR A 119 5.03 0.84 9.73
CA TYR A 119 5.02 -0.14 10.81
C TYR A 119 6.12 0.11 11.85
N THR A 120 7.29 0.57 11.40
CA THR A 120 8.42 0.87 12.30
C THR A 120 8.32 2.24 12.96
N THR A 121 7.60 3.18 12.34
CA THR A 121 7.46 4.56 12.82
C THR A 121 6.39 4.70 13.90
N ALA A 122 5.39 3.82 13.95
CA ALA A 122 4.33 3.87 14.96
C ALA A 122 4.02 2.50 15.55
N SER A 123 3.50 2.48 16.78
CA SER A 123 2.99 1.26 17.41
C SER A 123 1.62 0.90 16.80
N ILE A 124 1.62 0.09 15.75
CA ILE A 124 0.39 -0.34 15.06
C ILE A 124 -0.35 -1.40 15.91
N PRO A 125 -1.60 -1.15 16.34
CA PRO A 125 -2.40 -2.14 17.06
C PRO A 125 -2.74 -3.36 16.17
N SER A 126 -2.88 -4.54 16.76
CA SER A 126 -3.16 -5.77 16.00
C SER A 126 -4.44 -5.69 15.16
N TYR A 127 -5.51 -5.06 15.67
CA TYR A 127 -6.76 -4.89 14.90
C TYR A 127 -6.57 -4.02 13.65
N VAL A 128 -5.59 -3.11 13.65
CA VAL A 128 -5.22 -2.29 12.49
C VAL A 128 -4.38 -3.11 11.52
N VAL A 129 -3.54 -4.02 12.02
CA VAL A 129 -2.81 -5.00 11.20
C VAL A 129 -3.78 -5.97 10.52
N ASP A 130 -4.83 -6.42 11.20
CA ASP A 130 -5.89 -7.25 10.60
C ASP A 130 -6.63 -6.50 9.49
N GLU A 131 -7.07 -5.26 9.73
CA GLU A 131 -7.73 -4.43 8.72
C GLU A 131 -6.80 -4.17 7.51
N ALA A 132 -5.52 -3.92 7.76
CA ALA A 132 -4.52 -3.79 6.71
C ALA A 132 -4.33 -5.09 5.92
N PHE A 133 -4.35 -6.24 6.59
CA PHE A 133 -4.27 -7.54 5.95
C PHE A 133 -5.48 -7.77 5.05
N GLU A 134 -6.69 -7.47 5.51
CA GLU A 134 -7.92 -7.56 4.72
C GLU A 134 -7.91 -6.61 3.51
N ASN A 135 -7.46 -5.37 3.67
CA ASN A 135 -7.37 -4.41 2.55
C ASN A 135 -6.32 -4.83 1.52
N ALA A 136 -5.11 -5.19 1.95
CA ALA A 136 -4.06 -5.71 1.06
C ALA A 136 -4.53 -6.97 0.34
N SER A 137 -5.34 -7.78 1.02
CA SER A 137 -5.95 -8.98 0.46
C SER A 137 -6.95 -8.66 -0.64
N TYR A 138 -7.89 -7.76 -0.37
CA TYR A 138 -8.94 -7.35 -1.30
C TYR A 138 -8.37 -6.64 -2.53
N ASP A 139 -7.39 -5.75 -2.35
CA ASP A 139 -6.72 -5.03 -3.43
C ASP A 139 -5.56 -5.83 -4.04
N ASN A 140 -5.37 -7.06 -3.58
CA ASN A 140 -4.48 -8.03 -4.17
C ASN A 140 -2.98 -7.61 -4.19
N CYS A 141 -2.54 -7.04 -3.07
CA CYS A 141 -1.16 -6.64 -2.81
C CYS A 141 -0.39 -7.80 -2.17
N VAL A 142 -0.02 -8.81 -2.97
CA VAL A 142 0.59 -10.09 -2.52
C VAL A 142 1.80 -9.86 -1.61
N GLU A 143 2.73 -9.00 -2.00
CA GLU A 143 3.95 -8.73 -1.25
C GLU A 143 3.66 -8.05 0.10
N VAL A 144 2.62 -7.22 0.16
CA VAL A 144 2.15 -6.58 1.41
C VAL A 144 1.47 -7.61 2.32
N VAL A 145 0.64 -8.51 1.77
CA VAL A 145 0.03 -9.63 2.51
C VAL A 145 1.12 -10.49 3.15
N GLU A 146 2.16 -10.84 2.39
CA GLU A 146 3.29 -11.62 2.89
C GLU A 146 4.06 -10.87 4.00
N PHE A 147 4.32 -9.57 3.82
CA PHE A 147 4.94 -8.73 4.84
C PHE A 147 4.10 -8.73 6.14
N LEU A 148 2.81 -8.42 6.05
CA LEU A 148 1.90 -8.34 7.20
C LEU A 148 1.81 -9.66 7.94
N TYR A 149 1.71 -10.78 7.22
CA TYR A 149 1.72 -12.11 7.82
C TYR A 149 3.02 -12.38 8.60
N LYS A 150 4.18 -12.04 8.02
CA LYS A 150 5.49 -12.22 8.66
C LYS A 150 5.70 -11.36 9.90
N THR A 151 4.97 -10.24 10.06
CA THR A 151 5.01 -9.45 11.31
C THR A 151 4.49 -10.24 12.51
N GLY A 152 3.67 -11.28 12.29
CA GLY A 152 2.99 -12.03 13.35
C GLY A 152 1.88 -11.25 14.06
N GLY A 153 1.53 -10.05 13.57
CA GLY A 153 0.48 -9.20 14.14
C GLY A 153 -0.94 -9.55 13.71
N VAL A 154 -1.11 -10.37 12.66
CA VAL A 154 -2.41 -10.79 12.11
C VAL A 154 -2.97 -11.94 12.94
N PHE A 155 -4.23 -11.86 13.37
CA PHE A 155 -4.87 -12.98 14.06
C PHE A 155 -5.17 -14.14 13.11
N ALA A 156 -4.95 -15.36 13.58
CA ALA A 156 -5.27 -16.58 12.82
C ALA A 156 -6.74 -16.63 12.38
N LYS A 157 -7.65 -16.06 13.18
CA LYS A 157 -9.07 -15.95 12.86
C LYS A 157 -9.30 -15.08 11.62
N THR A 158 -8.60 -13.96 11.49
CA THR A 158 -8.65 -13.07 10.32
C THR A 158 -8.23 -13.84 9.07
N ILE A 159 -7.08 -14.51 9.12
CA ILE A 159 -6.55 -15.31 8.00
C ILE A 159 -7.56 -16.40 7.57
N GLU A 160 -8.12 -17.11 8.55
CA GLU A 160 -9.13 -18.14 8.31
C GLU A 160 -10.40 -17.55 7.67
N GLU A 161 -10.93 -16.46 8.21
CA GLU A 161 -12.14 -15.83 7.70
C GLU A 161 -11.94 -15.30 6.28
N THR A 162 -10.83 -14.60 6.00
CA THR A 162 -10.52 -14.10 4.66
C THR A 162 -10.36 -15.26 3.68
N PHE A 163 -9.61 -16.32 4.03
CA PHE A 163 -9.44 -17.48 3.15
C PHE A 163 -10.76 -18.19 2.82
N MET A 164 -11.59 -18.42 3.84
CA MET A 164 -12.87 -19.12 3.67
C MET A 164 -13.85 -18.32 2.81
N VAL A 165 -13.89 -16.99 2.98
CA VAL A 165 -14.71 -16.09 2.17
C VAL A 165 -14.26 -16.14 0.71
N SER A 166 -12.95 -15.98 0.45
CA SER A 166 -12.44 -15.98 -0.92
C SER A 166 -12.55 -17.33 -1.62
N ALA A 167 -12.39 -18.44 -0.90
CA ALA A 167 -12.63 -19.78 -1.44
C ALA A 167 -14.10 -19.99 -1.84
N ARG A 168 -15.04 -19.49 -1.02
CA ARG A 168 -16.49 -19.58 -1.30
C ARG A 168 -16.91 -18.67 -2.45
N ASP A 169 -16.35 -17.48 -2.51
CA ASP A 169 -16.69 -16.47 -3.51
C ASP A 169 -15.94 -16.72 -4.84
N GLU A 170 -15.18 -17.82 -4.92
CA GLU A 170 -14.33 -18.23 -6.04
C GLU A 170 -13.29 -17.19 -6.48
N ASP A 171 -12.83 -16.38 -5.53
CA ASP A 171 -11.70 -15.46 -5.73
C ASP A 171 -10.39 -16.25 -5.71
N MET A 172 -10.14 -16.93 -6.83
CA MET A 172 -9.00 -17.82 -6.97
C MET A 172 -7.68 -17.09 -7.01
N TYR A 173 -7.66 -15.84 -7.43
CA TYR A 173 -6.46 -15.03 -7.35
C TYR A 173 -6.03 -14.94 -5.89
N PHE A 174 -6.96 -14.57 -5.01
CA PHE A 174 -6.63 -14.38 -3.62
C PHE A 174 -6.38 -15.69 -2.85
N VAL A 175 -7.13 -16.76 -3.17
CA VAL A 175 -6.82 -18.12 -2.68
C VAL A 175 -5.39 -18.52 -3.03
N GLU A 176 -4.96 -18.26 -4.28
CA GLU A 176 -3.59 -18.52 -4.72
C GLU A 176 -2.57 -17.64 -3.98
N CYS A 177 -2.88 -16.35 -3.77
CA CYS A 177 -2.06 -15.43 -3.00
C CYS A 177 -1.81 -15.96 -1.58
N LEU A 178 -2.87 -16.23 -0.80
CA LEU A 178 -2.74 -16.72 0.57
C LEU A 178 -2.00 -18.06 0.65
N TYR A 179 -2.27 -18.95 -0.30
CA TYR A 179 -1.58 -20.24 -0.38
C TYR A 179 -0.09 -20.06 -0.64
N ASN A 180 0.27 -19.23 -1.62
CA ASN A 180 1.67 -18.98 -2.00
C ASN A 180 2.44 -18.23 -0.92
N CYS A 181 1.78 -17.36 -0.16
CA CYS A 181 2.36 -16.67 1.01
C CYS A 181 2.58 -17.60 2.21
N GLY A 182 2.09 -18.84 2.17
CA GLY A 182 2.18 -19.78 3.29
C GLY A 182 1.29 -19.41 4.48
N CYS A 183 0.29 -18.56 4.26
CA CYS A 183 -0.69 -18.16 5.28
C CYS A 183 -1.69 -19.30 5.59
N VAL A 184 -1.81 -20.26 4.69
CA VAL A 184 -2.87 -21.28 4.72
C VAL A 184 -2.32 -22.60 5.25
N SER A 185 -2.90 -23.08 6.35
CA SER A 185 -2.60 -24.40 6.89
C SER A 185 -3.32 -25.51 6.11
N ARG A 186 -2.82 -26.74 6.21
CA ARG A 186 -3.50 -27.91 5.63
C ARG A 186 -4.91 -28.09 6.19
N GLU A 187 -5.10 -27.86 7.48
CA GLU A 187 -6.40 -27.94 8.13
C GLU A 187 -7.39 -26.93 7.54
N LEU A 188 -6.92 -25.72 7.26
CA LEU A 188 -7.73 -24.67 6.63
C LEU A 188 -8.11 -25.02 5.18
N LEU A 189 -7.19 -25.62 4.41
CA LEU A 189 -7.49 -26.13 3.06
C LEU A 189 -8.58 -27.22 3.09
N GLU A 190 -8.48 -28.15 4.04
CA GLU A 190 -9.46 -29.23 4.21
C GLU A 190 -10.83 -28.66 4.62
N LYS A 191 -10.85 -27.68 5.52
CA LYS A 191 -12.07 -26.98 5.93
C LYS A 191 -12.73 -26.25 4.76
N ALA A 192 -11.97 -25.47 3.99
CA ALA A 192 -12.48 -24.77 2.81
C ALA A 192 -13.01 -25.74 1.74
N SER A 193 -12.32 -26.88 1.56
CA SER A 193 -12.76 -27.92 0.63
C SER A 193 -14.07 -28.57 1.01
N GLN A 194 -14.38 -28.66 2.31
CA GLN A 194 -15.66 -29.22 2.78
C GLN A 194 -16.82 -28.24 2.63
N SER A 195 -16.53 -26.92 2.62
CA SER A 195 -17.53 -25.88 2.45
C SER A 195 -17.78 -25.48 0.99
N ALA A 196 -16.85 -25.77 0.08
CA ALA A 196 -16.96 -25.42 -1.33
C ALA A 196 -17.82 -26.42 -2.11
N GLU A 197 -18.45 -25.97 -3.20
CA GLU A 197 -19.16 -26.86 -4.11
C GLU A 197 -18.16 -27.76 -4.85
N THR A 198 -18.50 -29.03 -5.08
CA THR A 198 -17.59 -30.03 -5.68
C THR A 198 -17.10 -29.68 -7.09
N THR A 199 -17.80 -28.80 -7.80
CA THR A 199 -17.45 -28.29 -9.14
C THR A 199 -16.77 -26.92 -9.12
N SER A 200 -16.48 -26.38 -7.94
CA SER A 200 -15.88 -25.04 -7.79
C SER A 200 -14.46 -24.96 -8.34
N LEU A 201 -14.07 -23.75 -8.72
CA LEU A 201 -12.69 -23.44 -9.10
C LEU A 201 -11.70 -23.78 -7.97
N PHE A 202 -12.16 -23.71 -6.71
CA PHE A 202 -11.37 -24.07 -5.54
C PHE A 202 -10.95 -25.55 -5.55
N HIS A 203 -11.87 -26.47 -5.87
CA HIS A 203 -11.53 -27.90 -6.00
C HIS A 203 -10.57 -28.17 -7.16
N LEU A 204 -10.70 -27.45 -8.27
CA LEU A 204 -9.75 -27.52 -9.39
C LEU A 204 -8.36 -27.06 -8.95
N PHE A 205 -8.26 -25.96 -8.22
CA PHE A 205 -7.01 -25.46 -7.64
C PHE A 205 -6.36 -26.48 -6.70
N LEU A 206 -7.14 -27.10 -5.80
CA LEU A 206 -6.64 -28.15 -4.90
C LEU A 206 -6.12 -29.38 -5.66
N SER A 207 -6.73 -29.75 -6.78
CA SER A 207 -6.25 -30.88 -7.59
C SER A 207 -4.88 -30.57 -8.23
N ARG A 208 -4.73 -29.37 -8.81
CA ARG A 208 -3.48 -28.92 -9.46
C ARG A 208 -2.33 -28.78 -8.48
N THR A 209 -2.58 -28.26 -7.28
CA THR A 209 -1.55 -28.07 -6.24
C THR A 209 -1.02 -29.42 -5.74
N ARG A 210 -1.91 -30.40 -5.51
CA ARG A 210 -1.53 -31.77 -5.12
C ARG A 210 -0.65 -32.46 -6.17
N ASP A 211 -1.03 -32.34 -7.45
CA ASP A 211 -0.25 -32.91 -8.55
C ASP A 211 1.14 -32.27 -8.66
N ASN A 212 1.23 -30.95 -8.50
CA ASN A 212 2.51 -30.23 -8.51
C ASN A 212 3.42 -30.60 -7.33
N GLU A 213 2.89 -30.79 -6.13
CA GLU A 213 3.67 -31.26 -4.98
C GLU A 213 4.16 -32.70 -5.16
N ALA A 214 3.32 -33.57 -5.70
CA ALA A 214 3.68 -34.95 -6.00
C ALA A 214 4.82 -35.01 -7.04
N LEU A 215 4.76 -34.17 -8.07
CA LEU A 215 5.83 -34.03 -9.07
C LEU A 215 7.13 -33.52 -8.44
N LYS A 216 7.08 -32.46 -7.62
CA LYS A 216 8.28 -31.94 -6.93
C LYS A 216 8.96 -33.01 -6.06
N LYS A 217 8.19 -33.86 -5.38
CA LYS A 217 8.71 -34.98 -4.58
C LYS A 217 9.27 -36.14 -5.40
N ALA A 218 8.77 -36.37 -6.61
CA ALA A 218 9.23 -37.46 -7.48
C ALA A 218 10.58 -37.16 -8.16
N PHE A 219 10.97 -35.89 -8.24
CA PHE A 219 12.20 -35.42 -8.91
C PHE A 219 13.20 -34.72 -7.97
N ALA A 220 13.00 -34.79 -6.65
CA ALA A 220 13.93 -34.34 -5.61
C ALA A 220 14.74 -35.52 -5.06
#